data_AF-A0A969MS33-F1
#
_entry.id   AF-A0A969MS33-F1
#
_cell.length_a   1.000
_cell.length_b   1.000
_cell.length_c   1.000
_cell.angle_alpha   90.00
_cell.angle_beta   90.00
_cell.angle_gamma   90.00
#
_symmetry.space_group_name_H-M   'P 1'
#
loop_
_entity.id
_entity.type
_entity.pdbx_description
1 polymer ?
#
loop_
_entity_poly.entity_id
_entity_poly.type
_entity_poly.pdbx_seq_one_letter_code
_entity_poly.pdbx_strand_id
1 'polypeptide(L)' 'MHISIADDLKKRFHSACALRGLKMSQVVSELIEQWLKDCNSAISDESGTTNKAVK' A
#
# COMPACT_ATOMS: atom_id res chain seq x y z
N MET A 1 1.18 -17.38 -5.67
CA MET A 1 1.75 -16.35 -6.57
C MET A 1 3.22 -16.17 -6.21
N HIS A 2 4.14 -16.26 -7.17
CA HIS A 2 5.58 -16.07 -6.93
C HIS A 2 5.99 -14.71 -7.49
N ILE A 3 6.64 -13.88 -6.66
CA ILE A 3 7.07 -12.53 -7.04
C ILE A 3 8.59 -12.54 -7.09
N SER A 4 9.15 -12.22 -8.26
CA SER A 4 10.59 -12.07 -8.43
C SER A 4 11.01 -10.67 -8.00
N ILE A 5 11.91 -10.60 -7.02
CA ILE A 5 12.50 -9.36 -6.52
C ILE A 5 14.00 -9.45 -6.76
N ALA A 6 14.61 -8.40 -7.34
CA ALA A 6 16.05 -8.32 -7.54
C ALA A 6 16.80 -8.56 -6.22
N ASP A 7 17.86 -9.36 -6.27
CA ASP A 7 18.58 -9.83 -5.08
C ASP A 7 19.11 -8.67 -4.22
N ASP A 8 19.69 -7.65 -4.86
CA ASP A 8 20.19 -6.46 -4.17
C ASP A 8 19.08 -5.70 -3.43
N LEU A 9 17.92 -5.55 -4.08
CA LEU A 9 16.74 -4.91 -3.47
C LEU A 9 16.22 -5.73 -2.28
N LYS A 10 16.15 -7.05 -2.42
CA LYS A 10 15.77 -7.96 -1.32
C LYS A 10 16.73 -7.81 -0.13
N LYS A 11 18.04 -7.76 -0.38
CA LYS A 11 19.07 -7.58 0.67
C LYS A 11 18.91 -6.25 1.39
N ARG A 12 18.78 -5.14 0.66
CA ARG A 12 18.58 -3.81 1.25
C ARG A 12 17.32 -3.73 2.09
N PHE A 13 16.22 -4.31 1.58
CA PHE A 13 14.96 -4.39 2.31
C PHE A 13 15.07 -5.26 3.57
N HIS A 14 15.74 -6.42 3.48
CA HIS A 14 15.99 -7.29 4.62
C HIS A 14 16.78 -6.58 5.72
N SER A 15 17.91 -5.94 5.36
CA SER A 15 18.72 -5.16 6.30
C SER A 15 17.90 -4.07 6.97
N ALA A 16 17.07 -3.35 6.22
CA ALA A 16 16.20 -2.30 6.75
C ALA A 16 15.12 -2.82 7.71
N CYS A 17 14.58 -4.03 7.46
CA CYS A 17 13.64 -4.70 8.37
C CYS A 17 14.35 -5.16 9.64
N ALA A 18 15.53 -5.79 9.50
CA ALA A 18 16.32 -6.30 10.62
C ALA A 18 16.74 -5.18 11.59
N LEU A 19 17.18 -4.03 11.06
CA LEU A 19 17.53 -2.86 11.87
C LEU A 19 16.34 -2.32 12.70
N ARG A 20 15.11 -2.56 12.24
CA ARG A 20 13.88 -2.15 12.94
C ARG A 20 13.26 -3.27 13.79
N GLY A 21 13.87 -4.46 13.81
CA GLY A 21 13.31 -5.63 14.50
C GLY A 21 12.03 -6.18 13.86
N LEU A 22 11.79 -5.91 12.58
CA LEU A 22 10.57 -6.30 11.87
C LEU A 22 10.82 -7.50 10.95
N LYS A 23 9.78 -8.33 10.75
CA LYS A 23 9.80 -9.40 9.76
C LYS A 23 9.47 -8.82 8.38
N MET A 24 10.20 -9.23 7.35
CA MET A 24 9.93 -8.82 5.96
C MET A 24 8.47 -9.08 5.54
N SER A 25 7.91 -10.22 5.94
CA SER A 25 6.52 -10.58 5.61
C SER A 25 5.52 -9.58 6.20
N GLN A 26 5.75 -9.11 7.43
CA GLN A 26 4.88 -8.11 8.06
C GLN A 26 4.91 -6.81 7.25
N VAL A 27 6.09 -6.30 6.95
CA VAL A 27 6.25 -5.04 6.22
C VAL A 27 5.64 -5.14 4.82
N VAL A 28 5.82 -6.27 4.13
CA VAL A 28 5.21 -6.49 2.80
C VAL A 28 3.69 -6.54 2.90
N SER A 29 3.12 -7.22 3.89
CA SER A 29 1.68 -7.25 4.11
C SER A 29 1.11 -5.85 4.35
N GLU A 30 1.73 -5.07 5.23
CA GLU A 30 1.27 -3.69 5.52
C GLU A 30 1.35 -2.80 4.27
N LEU A 31 2.43 -2.89 3.49
CA LEU A 31 2.56 -2.13 2.24
C LEU A 31 1.51 -2.52 1.19
N ILE A 32 1.17 -3.81 1.09
CA ILE A 32 0.10 -4.27 0.19
C ILE A 32 -1.25 -3.71 0.65
N GLU A 33 -1.54 -3.75 1.95
CA GLU A 33 -2.79 -3.20 2.49
C GLU A 33 -2.89 -1.68 2.27
N GLN A 34 -1.80 -0.94 2.48
CA GLN A 34 -1.76 0.50 2.22
C GLN A 34 -1.99 0.79 0.73
N TRP A 35 -1.31 0.08 -0.16
CA TRP A 35 -1.49 0.23 -1.61
C TRP A 35 -2.95 -0.01 -2.03
N LEU A 36 -3.58 -1.06 -1.48
CA LEU A 36 -4.99 -1.36 -1.77
C LEU A 36 -5.95 -0.27 -1.25
N LYS A 37 -5.67 0.29 -0.05
CA LYS A 37 -6.44 1.42 0.49
C LYS A 37 -6.33 2.64 -0.40
N ASP A 38 -5.13 3.00 -0.83
CA ASP A 38 -4.90 4.15 -1.70
C ASP A 38 -5.59 3.97 -3.06
N CYS A 39 -5.51 2.78 -3.66
CA CYS A 39 -6.23 2.46 -4.90
C CYS A 39 -7.75 2.57 -4.74
N ASN A 40 -8.32 2.12 -3.62
CA ASN A 40 -9.76 2.19 -3.38
C ASN A 40 -10.23 3.62 -3.03
N SER A 41 -9.38 4.41 -2.35
CA SER A 41 -9.65 5.82 -2.09
C SER A 41 -9.66 6.64 -3.37
N ALA A 42 -8.79 6.33 -4.35
CA ALA A 42 -8.80 6.97 -5.67
C ALA A 42 -10.08 6.69 -6.49
N ILE A 43 -10.84 5.65 -6.16
CA ILE A 43 -12.08 5.27 -6.85
C ILE A 43 -13.32 5.95 -6.22
N SER A 44 -13.19 6.52 -5.02
CA SER A 44 -14.33 7.07 -4.25
C SER A 44 -14.55 8.58 -4.40
N ASP A 45 -13.79 9.30 -5.25
CA ASP A 45 -13.93 10.76 -5.41
C ASP A 45 -14.88 11.19 -6.56
N GLU A 46 -15.53 10.26 -7.27
CA GLU A 46 -16.48 10.61 -8.36
C GLU A 46 -17.93 10.17 -8.08
N SER A 47 -18.50 10.53 -6.93
CA SER A 47 -19.96 10.46 -6.75
C SER A 47 -20.42 11.31 -5.57
N GLY A 48 -20.86 12.56 -5.82
CA GLY A 48 -21.52 13.30 -4.73
C GLY A 48 -21.91 14.77 -4.87
N THR A 49 -21.67 15.49 -5.97
CA THR A 49 -22.21 16.86 -6.07
C THR A 49 -23.65 16.85 -6.57
N THR A 50 -24.60 16.55 -5.66
CA THR A 50 -26.00 16.90 -5.88
C THR A 50 -26.24 18.32 -5.37
N ASN A 51 -26.23 19.28 -6.29
CA ASN A 51 -26.74 20.63 -6.00
C ASN A 51 -28.25 20.53 -5.82
N LYS A 52 -28.72 20.36 -4.57
CA LYS A 52 -30.08 20.71 -4.18
C LYS A 52 -30.19 22.23 -4.17
N ALA A 53 -30.60 22.81 -5.29
CA ALA A 53 -31.24 24.12 -5.29
C ALA A 53 -32.66 23.93 -4.73
N VAL A 54 -32.87 24.30 -3.47
CA VAL A 54 -34.21 24.48 -2.90
C VAL A 54 -34.40 25.95 -2.53
N LYS A 55 -35.41 26.52 -3.18
CA LYS A 55 -36.20 27.71 -2.86
C LYS A 55 -35.62 29.09 -3.16
#